data_AF-A0A2P7NVZ3-F1
#
_entry.id   AF-A0A2P7NVZ3-F1
#
_cell.length_a   1.000
_cell.length_b   1.000
_cell.length_c   1.000
_cell.angle_alpha   90.00
_cell.angle_beta   90.00
_cell.angle_gamma   90.00
#
_symmetry.space_group_name_H-M   'P 1'
#
loop_
_entity.id
_entity.type
_entity.pdbx_description
1 polymer ?
#
loop_
_entity_poly.entity_id
_entity_poly.type
_entity_poly.pdbx_seq_one_letter_code
_entity_poly.pdbx_strand_id
1 'polypeptide(L)'
;MKTIIFFLFLALSIPVWADDAETQIHQLEKQLARIQQESESTYQQFLMTQELRRNAIEAPLPIEIPPNPPDQSIPIPDYDELIKEKEEKQDHIKDYTDDLNRLSARHKELENEKQEIIGQINLLKQEPKE
;
A
#
# COMPACT_ATOMS: atom_id res chain seq x y z
N MET A 1 22.39 32.29 68.37
CA MET A 1 21.02 32.85 68.44
C MET A 1 20.87 34.00 67.46
N LYS A 2 20.14 33.80 66.34
CA LYS A 2 19.17 34.75 65.76
C LYS A 2 18.60 34.19 64.44
N THR A 3 17.28 33.95 64.46
CA THR A 3 16.29 34.03 63.35
C THR A 3 16.51 33.13 62.12
N ILE A 4 15.83 31.98 62.00
CA ILE A 4 14.42 31.76 61.59
C ILE A 4 14.18 32.05 60.09
N ILE A 5 14.18 30.96 59.32
CA ILE A 5 13.19 30.54 58.30
C ILE A 5 12.70 31.59 57.28
N PHE A 6 13.13 31.39 56.03
CA PHE A 6 12.34 31.61 54.81
C PHE A 6 12.23 30.22 54.14
N PHE A 7 11.27 29.39 54.53
CA PHE A 7 10.03 29.14 53.79
C PHE A 7 10.16 29.31 52.27
N LEU A 8 9.78 28.24 51.56
CA LEU A 8 9.37 28.22 50.15
C LEU A 8 10.45 27.92 49.09
N PHE A 9 11.09 26.76 49.20
CA PHE A 9 11.37 25.94 48.00
C PHE A 9 10.40 24.76 47.97
N LEU A 10 9.12 25.08 48.14
CA LEU A 10 8.01 24.24 47.72
C LEU A 10 7.71 24.65 46.27
N ALA A 11 7.56 23.65 45.40
CA ALA A 11 7.21 23.76 43.99
C ALA A 11 8.34 24.20 43.05
N LEU A 12 9.07 23.21 42.53
CA LEU A 12 9.03 22.94 41.08
C LEU A 12 9.53 21.51 40.85
N SER A 13 8.70 20.52 41.20
CA SER A 13 8.76 19.24 40.47
C SER A 13 8.33 19.58 39.04
N ILE A 14 9.30 19.74 38.14
CA ILE A 14 9.01 19.84 36.71
C ILE A 14 8.71 18.42 36.24
N PRO A 15 7.51 18.11 35.72
CA PRO A 15 7.28 16.86 35.04
C PRO A 15 8.01 16.91 33.68
N VAL A 16 9.25 16.43 33.63
CA VAL A 16 10.07 16.34 32.40
C VAL A 16 9.56 15.23 31.45
N TRP A 17 8.54 14.48 31.84
CA TRP A 17 8.11 13.25 31.16
C TRP A 17 6.95 13.46 30.16
N ALA A 18 6.28 14.62 30.20
CA ALA A 18 5.13 14.89 29.33
C ALA A 18 5.51 15.29 27.88
N ASP A 19 6.70 15.85 27.67
CA ASP A 19 7.15 16.39 26.37
C ASP A 19 7.59 15.26 25.39
N ASP A 20 8.10 14.16 25.95
CA ASP A 20 8.56 13.00 25.17
C ASP A 20 7.38 12.19 24.59
N ALA A 21 6.35 11.92 25.41
CA ALA A 21 5.16 11.18 24.96
C ALA A 21 4.38 11.92 23.86
N GLU A 22 4.23 13.24 23.97
CA GLU A 22 3.55 14.07 22.95
C GLU A 22 4.35 14.10 21.64
N THR A 23 5.67 14.20 21.72
CA THR A 23 6.56 14.12 20.55
C THR A 23 6.47 12.75 19.87
N GLN A 24 6.45 11.66 20.65
CA GLN A 24 6.32 10.29 20.12
C GLN A 24 4.95 10.08 19.45
N ILE A 25 3.86 10.57 20.06
CA ILE A 25 2.52 10.51 19.44
C ILE A 25 2.51 11.24 18.10
N HIS A 26 3.10 12.44 18.01
CA HIS A 26 3.17 13.16 16.74
C HIS A 26 3.99 12.44 15.66
N GLN A 27 5.08 11.77 16.05
CA GLN A 27 5.86 10.95 15.12
C GLN A 27 5.04 9.76 14.60
N LEU A 28 4.31 9.08 15.49
CA LEU A 28 3.42 7.97 15.13
C LEU A 28 2.27 8.43 14.24
N GLU A 29 1.67 9.59 14.50
CA GLU A 29 0.63 10.19 13.64
C GLU A 29 1.16 10.50 12.24
N LYS A 30 2.40 11.00 12.14
CA LYS A 30 3.05 11.23 10.84
C LYS A 30 3.29 9.92 10.09
N GLN A 31 3.72 8.87 10.79
CA GLN A 31 3.90 7.55 10.20
C GLN A 31 2.56 6.97 9.74
N LEU A 32 1.51 7.10 10.56
CA LEU A 32 0.15 6.68 10.23
C LEU A 32 -0.36 7.36 8.96
N ALA A 33 -0.15 8.68 8.82
CA ALA A 33 -0.53 9.42 7.62
C ALA A 33 0.18 8.90 6.36
N ARG A 34 1.47 8.56 6.48
CA ARG A 34 2.24 7.98 5.39
C ARG A 34 1.72 6.59 5.00
N ILE A 35 1.46 5.73 5.97
CA ILE A 35 0.90 4.39 5.74
C ILE A 35 -0.47 4.48 5.08
N GLN A 36 -1.32 5.41 5.52
CA GLN A 36 -2.63 5.63 4.91
C GLN A 36 -2.50 6.03 3.43
N GLN A 37 -1.59 6.96 3.12
CA GLN A 37 -1.32 7.36 1.75
C GLN A 37 -0.78 6.18 0.91
N GLU A 38 0.12 5.38 1.47
CA GLU A 38 0.67 4.22 0.78
C GLU A 38 -0.40 3.14 0.53
N SER A 39 -1.28 2.89 1.51
CA SER A 39 -2.39 1.94 1.43
C SER A 39 -3.34 2.32 0.30
N GLU A 40 -3.75 3.59 0.24
CA GLU A 40 -4.58 4.12 -0.85
C GLU A 40 -3.90 3.97 -2.21
N SER A 41 -2.62 4.34 -2.32
CA SER A 41 -1.88 4.23 -3.58
C SER A 41 -1.71 2.77 -4.04
N THR A 42 -1.47 1.84 -3.11
CA THR A 42 -1.33 0.40 -3.37
C THR A 42 -2.66 -0.18 -3.85
N TYR A 43 -3.76 0.24 -3.22
CA TYR A 43 -5.10 -0.15 -3.65
C TYR A 43 -5.43 0.36 -5.05
N GLN A 44 -5.10 1.61 -5.38
CA GLN A 44 -5.30 2.14 -6.73
C GLN A 44 -4.47 1.37 -7.77
N GLN A 45 -3.20 1.06 -7.47
CA GLN A 45 -2.37 0.23 -8.34
C GLN A 45 -2.97 -1.16 -8.55
N PHE A 46 -3.56 -1.75 -7.50
CA PHE A 46 -4.24 -3.04 -7.61
C PHE A 46 -5.41 -2.97 -8.58
N LEU A 47 -6.27 -1.95 -8.48
CA LEU A 47 -7.39 -1.75 -9.42
C LEU A 47 -6.90 -1.57 -10.86
N MET A 48 -5.86 -0.76 -11.05
CA MET A 48 -5.29 -0.55 -12.38
C MET A 48 -4.73 -1.85 -12.98
N THR A 49 -3.99 -2.63 -12.19
CA THR A 49 -3.42 -3.91 -12.62
C THR A 49 -4.52 -4.94 -12.91
N GLN A 50 -5.61 -4.91 -12.15
CA GLN A 50 -6.76 -5.77 -12.39
C GLN A 50 -7.40 -5.49 -13.75
N GLU A 51 -7.58 -4.22 -14.10
CA GLU A 51 -8.10 -3.82 -15.41
C GLU A 51 -7.14 -4.20 -16.54
N LEU A 52 -5.82 -4.03 -16.37
CA LEU A 52 -4.82 -4.50 -17.34
C LEU A 52 -4.92 -6.00 -17.58
N ARG A 53 -5.03 -6.80 -16.50
CA ARG A 53 -5.22 -8.25 -16.61
C ARG A 53 -6.54 -8.59 -17.33
N ARG A 54 -7.62 -7.89 -17.01
CA ARG A 54 -8.93 -8.11 -17.65
C ARG A 54 -8.85 -7.84 -19.16
N ASN A 55 -8.26 -6.71 -19.54
CA ASN A 55 -8.04 -6.36 -20.94
C ASN A 55 -7.14 -7.37 -21.65
N ALA A 56 -6.07 -7.83 -21.00
CA ALA A 56 -5.20 -8.86 -21.55
C ALA A 56 -5.94 -10.18 -21.78
N ILE A 57 -6.89 -10.56 -20.92
CA ILE A 57 -7.71 -11.76 -21.13
C ILE A 57 -8.67 -11.56 -22.32
N GLU A 58 -9.38 -10.43 -22.34
CA GLU A 58 -10.41 -10.10 -23.34
C GLU A 58 -9.85 -9.80 -24.73
N ALA A 59 -8.57 -9.41 -24.85
CA ALA A 59 -7.94 -9.09 -26.12
C ALA A 59 -8.05 -10.28 -27.11
N PRO A 60 -8.58 -10.08 -28.32
CA PRO A 60 -8.65 -11.15 -29.32
C PRO A 60 -7.24 -11.56 -29.76
N LEU A 61 -7.10 -12.83 -30.19
CA LEU A 61 -5.90 -13.24 -30.92
C LEU A 61 -6.00 -12.68 -32.36
N PRO A 62 -4.87 -12.38 -33.04
CA PRO A 62 -4.87 -11.66 -34.32
C PRO A 62 -5.63 -12.32 -35.46
N ILE A 63 -5.91 -13.62 -35.36
CA ILE A 63 -6.62 -14.35 -36.40
C ILE A 63 -8.13 -14.23 -36.20
N GLU A 64 -8.67 -13.04 -36.47
CA GLU A 64 -10.08 -12.91 -36.77
C GLU A 64 -10.26 -13.15 -38.27
N ILE A 65 -10.56 -14.39 -38.67
CA ILE A 65 -10.98 -14.66 -40.06
C ILE A 65 -12.34 -13.96 -40.25
N PRO A 66 -12.45 -12.96 -41.13
CA PRO A 66 -13.74 -12.31 -41.36
C PRO A 66 -14.73 -13.32 -41.95
N PRO A 67 -16.03 -13.24 -41.61
CA PRO A 67 -17.04 -14.21 -42.04
C PRO A 67 -17.28 -14.26 -43.56
N ASN A 68 -16.75 -13.29 -44.32
CA ASN A 68 -16.79 -13.28 -45.77
C ASN A 68 -15.45 -12.76 -46.32
N PRO A 69 -14.41 -13.60 -46.44
CA PRO A 69 -13.14 -13.16 -46.95
C PRO A 69 -13.25 -12.80 -48.45
N PRO A 70 -12.60 -11.73 -48.91
CA PRO A 70 -12.53 -11.43 -50.34
C PRO A 70 -11.89 -12.60 -51.09
N ASP A 71 -12.19 -12.74 -52.38
CA ASP A 71 -11.67 -13.79 -53.30
C ASP A 71 -10.12 -13.78 -53.49
N GLN A 72 -9.43 -12.94 -52.72
CA GLN A 72 -7.98 -12.88 -52.62
C GLN A 72 -7.54 -13.86 -51.52
N SER A 73 -6.54 -14.69 -51.83
CA SER A 73 -5.90 -15.57 -50.86
C SER A 73 -5.55 -14.80 -49.59
N ILE A 74 -6.28 -15.06 -48.50
CA ILE A 74 -5.91 -14.53 -47.18
C ILE A 74 -4.51 -15.08 -46.90
N PRO A 75 -3.50 -14.24 -46.60
CA PRO A 75 -2.20 -14.75 -46.20
C PRO A 75 -2.40 -15.64 -44.97
N ILE A 76 -1.98 -16.90 -45.07
CA ILE A 76 -1.99 -17.83 -43.95
C ILE A 76 -1.02 -17.25 -42.92
N PRO A 77 -1.48 -16.93 -41.69
CA PRO A 77 -0.58 -16.42 -40.66
C PRO A 77 0.53 -17.44 -40.38
N ASP A 78 1.74 -16.95 -40.09
CA ASP A 78 2.85 -17.80 -39.68
C ASP A 78 2.50 -18.51 -38.37
N TYR A 79 2.49 -19.85 -38.37
CA TYR A 79 2.14 -20.63 -37.20
C TYR A 79 3.05 -20.32 -36.01
N ASP A 80 4.34 -20.08 -36.25
CA ASP A 80 5.31 -19.80 -35.20
C ASP A 80 5.03 -18.43 -34.55
N GLU A 81 4.61 -17.44 -35.34
CA GLU A 81 4.21 -16.11 -34.87
C GLU A 81 2.97 -16.17 -33.98
N LEU A 82 1.98 -16.99 -34.35
CA LEU A 82 0.76 -17.18 -33.56
C LEU A 82 1.01 -17.86 -32.22
N ILE A 83 1.89 -18.86 -32.20
CA ILE A 83 2.28 -19.54 -30.96
C ILE A 83 3.00 -18.55 -30.06
N LYS A 84 3.94 -17.78 -30.61
CA LYS A 84 4.68 -16.76 -29.87
C LYS A 84 3.75 -15.72 -29.24
N GLU A 85 2.80 -15.18 -29.99
CA GLU A 85 1.88 -14.17 -29.44
C GLU A 85 0.95 -14.75 -28.36
N LYS A 86 0.53 -16.01 -28.52
CA LYS A 86 -0.24 -16.71 -27.50
C LYS A 86 0.57 -16.93 -26.22
N GLU A 87 1.87 -17.20 -26.34
CA GLU A 87 2.79 -17.31 -25.21
C GLU A 87 2.99 -15.94 -24.53
N GLU A 88 3.29 -14.89 -25.28
CA GLU A 88 3.45 -13.52 -24.77
C GLU A 88 2.18 -13.05 -24.03
N LYS A 89 1.00 -13.33 -24.58
CA LYS A 89 -0.28 -13.05 -23.91
C LYS A 89 -0.41 -13.77 -22.56
N GLN A 90 0.00 -15.03 -22.50
CA GLN A 90 -0.04 -15.82 -21.26
C GLN A 90 0.96 -15.29 -20.23
N ASP A 91 2.16 -14.92 -20.68
CA ASP A 91 3.20 -14.34 -19.83
C ASP A 91 2.71 -13.01 -19.22
N HIS A 92 2.10 -12.13 -20.01
CA HIS A 92 1.51 -10.89 -19.49
C HIS A 92 0.40 -11.14 -18.46
N ILE A 93 -0.50 -12.10 -18.70
CA ILE A 93 -1.54 -12.44 -17.73
C ILE A 93 -0.94 -12.97 -16.42
N LYS A 94 0.14 -13.75 -16.52
CA LYS A 94 0.86 -14.27 -15.36
C LYS A 94 1.53 -13.13 -14.60
N ASP A 95 2.26 -12.25 -15.27
CA ASP A 95 2.93 -11.10 -14.66
C ASP A 95 1.93 -10.22 -13.90
N TYR A 96 0.80 -9.88 -14.53
CA TYR A 96 -0.26 -9.11 -13.85
C TYR A 96 -0.85 -9.85 -12.65
N THR A 97 -0.93 -11.19 -12.70
CA THR A 97 -1.43 -11.99 -11.58
C THR A 97 -0.44 -11.96 -10.41
N ASP A 98 0.86 -12.07 -10.68
CA ASP A 98 1.91 -11.99 -9.67
C ASP A 98 1.96 -10.58 -9.04
N ASP A 99 1.78 -9.54 -9.85
CA ASP A 99 1.65 -8.15 -9.40
C ASP A 99 0.44 -7.96 -8.48
N LEU A 100 -0.74 -8.48 -8.85
CA LEU A 100 -1.93 -8.42 -8.01
C LEU A 100 -1.72 -9.11 -6.66
N ASN A 101 -1.06 -10.27 -6.65
CA ASN A 101 -0.74 -10.99 -5.42
C ASN A 101 0.18 -10.15 -4.51
N ARG A 102 1.23 -9.55 -5.08
CA ARG A 102 2.16 -8.67 -4.36
C ARG A 102 1.45 -7.44 -3.78
N LEU A 103 0.63 -6.77 -4.59
CA LEU A 103 -0.11 -5.57 -4.16
C LEU A 103 -1.12 -5.89 -3.06
N SER A 104 -1.81 -7.04 -3.16
CA SER A 104 -2.72 -7.51 -2.13
C SER A 104 -1.98 -7.81 -0.81
N ALA A 105 -0.83 -8.48 -0.88
CA ALA A 105 -0.01 -8.76 0.29
C ALA A 105 0.48 -7.46 0.95
N ARG A 106 0.98 -6.49 0.16
CA ARG A 106 1.45 -5.20 0.68
C ARG A 106 0.33 -4.39 1.31
N HIS A 107 -0.85 -4.35 0.69
CA HIS A 107 -2.00 -3.67 1.29
C HIS A 107 -2.38 -4.29 2.64
N LYS A 108 -2.38 -5.63 2.75
CA LYS A 108 -2.64 -6.32 4.01
C LYS A 108 -1.58 -5.99 5.08
N GLU A 109 -0.32 -5.93 4.69
CA GLU A 109 0.78 -5.54 5.57
C GLU A 109 0.59 -4.11 6.11
N LEU A 110 0.29 -3.15 5.23
CA LEU A 110 0.02 -1.75 5.59
C LEU A 110 -1.15 -1.62 6.57
N GLU A 111 -2.24 -2.38 6.38
CA GLU A 111 -3.35 -2.38 7.32
C GLU A 111 -2.96 -2.95 8.69
N ASN A 112 -2.07 -3.94 8.75
CA ASN A 112 -1.56 -4.45 10.02
C ASN A 112 -0.66 -3.41 10.72
N GLU A 113 0.29 -2.81 9.99
CA GLU A 113 1.17 -1.74 10.52
C GLU A 113 0.33 -0.56 11.08
N LYS A 114 -0.73 -0.18 10.37
CA LYS A 114 -1.69 0.83 10.81
C LYS A 114 -2.33 0.49 12.15
N GLN A 115 -2.81 -0.75 12.33
CA GLN A 115 -3.41 -1.16 13.61
C GLN A 115 -2.39 -1.15 14.74
N GLU A 116 -1.14 -1.54 14.47
CA GLU A 116 -0.07 -1.52 15.45
C GLU A 116 0.22 -0.08 15.92
N ILE A 117 0.37 0.86 14.99
CA ILE A 117 0.61 2.28 15.31
C ILE A 117 -0.55 2.88 16.11
N ILE A 118 -1.79 2.57 15.73
CA ILE A 118 -2.98 3.00 16.48
C ILE A 118 -2.93 2.43 17.91
N GLY A 119 -2.54 1.17 18.07
CA GLY A 119 -2.31 0.54 19.36
C GLY A 119 -1.27 1.30 20.20
N GLN A 120 -0.11 1.62 19.62
CA GLN A 120 0.95 2.37 20.31
C GLN A 120 0.49 3.76 20.73
N ILE A 121 -0.19 4.50 19.85
CA ILE A 121 -0.77 5.82 20.17
C ILE A 121 -1.75 5.71 21.35
N ASN A 122 -2.60 4.68 21.37
CA ASN A 122 -3.57 4.50 22.44
C ASN A 122 -2.90 4.17 23.78
N LEU A 123 -1.82 3.39 23.78
CA LEU A 123 -1.03 3.11 24.99
C LEU A 123 -0.37 4.38 25.53
N LEU A 124 0.31 5.15 24.67
CA LEU A 124 0.95 6.42 25.06
C LEU A 124 -0.06 7.45 25.58
N LYS A 125 -1.29 7.46 25.05
CA LYS A 125 -2.38 8.32 25.55
C LYS A 125 -2.92 7.88 26.90
N GLN A 126 -2.75 6.62 27.28
CA GLN A 126 -3.23 6.05 28.55
C GLN A 126 -2.17 6.04 29.65
N GLU A 127 -0.88 6.22 29.33
CA GLU A 127 0.16 6.37 30.34
C GLU A 127 -0.12 7.61 31.20
N PRO A 128 -0.35 7.45 32.52
CA PRO A 128 -0.64 8.58 33.39
C PRO A 128 0.58 9.49 33.47
N LYS A 129 0.34 10.80 33.32
CA LYS A 129 1.28 11.85 33.69
C LYS A 129 1.46 11.80 35.21
N GLU A 130 2.35 10.94 35.72
CA GLU A 130 2.78 10.95 37.12
C GLU A 130 3.70 12.15 37.43
#